data_AF-A0A7C7N4B9-F1
#
_entry.id   AF-A0A7C7N4B9-F1
#
_cell.length_a   1.000
_cell.length_b   1.000
_cell.length_c   1.000
_cell.angle_alpha   90.00
_cell.angle_beta   90.00
_cell.angle_gamma   90.00
#
_symmetry.space_group_name_H-M   'P 1'
#
loop_
_entity.id
_entity.type
_entity.pdbx_description
1 polymer ?
#
loop_
_entity_poly.entity_id
_entity_poly.type
_entity_poly.pdbx_seq_one_letter_code
_entity_poly.pdbx_strand_id
1 'polypeptide(L)'
;MKKIKQILLILLFMGSLTGVAQKNYTKESVKVALKQSYVDFVNIVRPAFTRGDSYKEFKDKVFYGVVKPPNHTLPPIPVEGEALLQKAYQSLNANYSTQQLLEKADYKTYGRALIYVDNYTKNNSKSVMDAEIALFGGNSDLLYNNSLVRGTDKCKWWQLWCHLNQVFGSSGGAQILQAIIDIILIIIL
;
A
#
# COMPACT_ATOMS: atom_id res chain seq x y z
N MET A 1 -40.40 21.52 -59.81
CA MET A 1 -39.54 22.16 -58.78
C MET A 1 -40.33 22.11 -57.48
N LYS A 2 -39.97 21.48 -56.36
CA LYS A 2 -38.68 21.07 -55.80
C LYS A 2 -38.87 19.68 -55.14
N LYS A 3 -38.17 18.67 -55.65
CA LYS A 3 -37.64 17.59 -54.80
C LYS A 3 -36.57 18.22 -53.90
N ILE A 4 -36.22 17.54 -52.79
CA ILE A 4 -35.21 17.90 -51.76
C ILE A 4 -35.85 18.32 -50.43
N LYS A 5 -35.96 17.32 -49.53
CA LYS A 5 -35.56 17.37 -48.09
C LYS A 5 -36.18 16.24 -47.24
N GLN A 6 -36.56 15.10 -47.84
CA GLN A 6 -36.77 13.83 -47.11
C GLN A 6 -35.45 13.06 -46.89
N ILE A 7 -34.42 13.77 -46.41
CA ILE A 7 -33.24 13.15 -45.80
C ILE A 7 -33.02 13.89 -44.49
N LEU A 8 -33.96 13.71 -43.56
CA LEU A 8 -33.72 14.03 -42.16
C LEU A 8 -33.13 12.77 -41.53
N LEU A 9 -31.80 12.75 -41.57
CA LEU A 9 -30.88 12.08 -40.66
C LEU A 9 -31.53 11.12 -39.63
N ILE A 10 -31.62 9.85 -40.01
CA ILE A 10 -31.31 8.76 -39.09
C ILE A 10 -29.79 8.83 -38.90
N LEU A 11 -29.32 9.61 -37.94
CA LEU A 11 -27.91 9.69 -37.60
C LEU A 11 -27.77 9.93 -36.10
N LEU A 12 -27.19 8.91 -35.46
CA LEU A 12 -26.57 8.92 -34.14
C LEU A 12 -27.51 8.84 -32.93
N PHE A 13 -28.23 7.71 -32.86
CA PHE A 13 -28.12 6.86 -31.66
C PHE A 13 -26.65 6.52 -31.45
N MET A 14 -25.96 7.30 -30.62
CA MET A 14 -24.80 6.93 -29.81
C MET A 14 -24.43 8.19 -29.03
N GLY A 15 -25.34 8.60 -28.14
CA GLY A 15 -24.93 9.31 -26.96
C GLY A 15 -23.90 8.41 -26.29
N SER A 16 -22.64 8.82 -26.38
CA SER A 16 -21.50 8.18 -25.78
C SER A 16 -21.76 8.09 -24.28
N LEU A 17 -22.35 6.98 -23.85
CA LEU A 17 -22.07 6.41 -22.56
C LEU A 17 -20.57 6.07 -22.61
N THR A 18 -19.73 7.05 -22.34
CA THR A 18 -18.46 6.78 -21.66
C THR A 18 -18.84 6.31 -20.26
N GLY A 19 -19.48 5.14 -20.17
CA GLY A 19 -19.42 4.34 -18.99
C GLY A 19 -17.95 4.04 -18.83
N VAL A 20 -17.27 4.79 -17.96
CA VAL A 20 -16.07 4.27 -17.32
C VAL A 20 -16.50 2.90 -16.81
N ALA A 21 -16.01 1.84 -17.46
CA ALA A 21 -16.24 0.49 -16.99
C ALA A 21 -15.83 0.50 -15.52
N GLN A 22 -16.81 0.47 -14.62
CA GLN A 22 -16.57 0.55 -13.20
C GLN A 22 -15.81 -0.74 -12.89
N LYS A 23 -14.49 -0.63 -12.70
CA LYS A 23 -13.67 -1.76 -12.28
C LYS A 23 -14.24 -2.22 -10.94
N ASN A 24 -15.04 -3.28 -10.96
CA ASN A 24 -15.57 -3.87 -9.75
C ASN A 24 -14.46 -4.65 -9.07
N TYR A 25 -13.89 -4.09 -8.00
CA TYR A 25 -12.91 -4.77 -7.17
C TYR A 25 -13.61 -5.77 -6.25
N THR A 26 -13.45 -7.07 -6.52
CA THR A 26 -14.00 -8.14 -5.66
C THR A 26 -13.13 -8.33 -4.41
N LYS A 27 -13.71 -8.90 -3.33
CA LYS A 27 -12.96 -9.23 -2.09
C LYS A 27 -11.74 -10.10 -2.39
N GLU A 28 -11.87 -11.06 -3.29
CA GLU A 28 -10.80 -11.95 -3.73
C GLU A 28 -9.70 -11.18 -4.45
N SER A 29 -10.05 -10.26 -5.36
CA SER A 29 -9.05 -9.42 -6.06
C SER A 29 -8.29 -8.51 -5.09
N VAL A 30 -8.99 -7.97 -4.09
CA VAL A 30 -8.40 -7.13 -3.03
C VAL A 30 -7.49 -7.96 -2.13
N LYS A 31 -7.91 -9.16 -1.73
CA LYS A 31 -7.07 -10.09 -0.98
C LYS A 31 -5.79 -10.44 -1.74
N VAL A 32 -5.88 -10.74 -3.03
CA VAL A 32 -4.70 -11.04 -3.87
C VAL A 32 -3.75 -9.85 -3.93
N ALA A 33 -4.28 -8.64 -4.15
CA ALA A 33 -3.45 -7.44 -4.16
C ALA A 33 -2.80 -7.14 -2.81
N LEU A 34 -3.53 -7.26 -1.69
CA LEU A 34 -2.95 -7.08 -0.36
C LEU A 34 -1.84 -8.09 -0.09
N LYS A 35 -1.98 -9.34 -0.55
CA LYS A 35 -0.92 -10.34 -0.48
C LYS A 35 0.29 -9.90 -1.28
N GLN A 36 0.09 -9.49 -2.53
CA GLN A 36 1.18 -9.03 -3.39
C GLN A 36 1.89 -7.81 -2.80
N SER A 37 1.15 -6.80 -2.36
CA SER A 37 1.70 -5.60 -1.73
C SER A 37 2.45 -5.92 -0.44
N TYR A 38 2.01 -6.90 0.36
CA TYR A 38 2.78 -7.38 1.49
C TYR A 38 4.10 -8.02 1.06
N VAL A 39 4.09 -8.91 0.05
CA VAL A 39 5.31 -9.52 -0.48
C VAL A 39 6.28 -8.46 -1.02
N ASP A 40 5.76 -7.47 -1.75
CA ASP A 40 6.53 -6.36 -2.28
C ASP A 40 7.15 -5.55 -1.14
N PHE A 41 6.38 -5.22 -0.11
CA PHE A 41 6.89 -4.56 1.09
C PHE A 41 8.04 -5.34 1.73
N VAL A 42 7.87 -6.65 1.98
CA VAL A 42 8.94 -7.51 2.54
C VAL A 42 10.19 -7.49 1.66
N ASN A 43 10.03 -7.57 0.34
CA ASN A 43 11.16 -7.57 -0.59
C ASN A 43 11.86 -6.21 -0.67
N ILE A 44 11.12 -5.10 -0.59
CA ILE A 44 11.68 -3.75 -0.59
C ILE A 44 12.51 -3.50 0.67
N VAL A 45 12.04 -3.96 1.84
CA VAL A 45 12.77 -3.78 3.11
C VAL A 45 13.86 -4.84 3.35
N ARG A 46 13.88 -5.92 2.55
CA ARG A 46 14.88 -7.01 2.64
C ARG A 46 16.34 -6.54 2.70
N PRO A 47 16.80 -5.54 1.92
CA PRO A 47 18.19 -5.09 1.97
C PRO A 47 18.63 -4.54 3.33
N ALA A 48 17.69 -4.14 4.19
CA ALA A 48 17.98 -3.71 5.56
C ALA A 48 18.16 -4.88 6.54
N PHE A 49 17.85 -6.12 6.14
CA PHE A 49 17.97 -7.30 6.99
C PHE A 49 19.29 -8.02 6.79
N THR A 50 19.99 -8.28 7.89
CA THR A 50 21.14 -9.19 7.95
C THR A 50 20.78 -10.39 8.84
N ARG A 51 21.17 -11.59 8.44
CA ARG A 51 20.89 -12.80 9.23
C ARG A 51 21.53 -12.67 10.62
N GLY A 52 20.72 -12.85 11.66
CA GLY A 52 21.14 -12.69 13.05
C GLY A 52 20.81 -11.32 13.66
N ASP A 53 20.38 -10.34 12.85
CA ASP A 53 19.86 -9.07 13.37
C ASP A 53 18.68 -9.33 14.31
N SER A 54 18.63 -8.60 15.42
CA SER A 54 17.42 -8.40 16.19
C SER A 54 16.40 -7.58 15.40
N TYR A 55 15.13 -7.67 15.80
CA TYR A 55 14.08 -6.83 15.21
C TYR A 55 14.40 -5.33 15.34
N LYS A 56 15.03 -4.91 16.45
CA LYS A 56 15.43 -3.51 16.65
C LYS A 56 16.52 -3.09 15.65
N GLU A 57 17.52 -3.92 15.39
CA GLU A 57 18.58 -3.62 14.42
C GLU A 57 18.03 -3.56 13.00
N PHE A 58 17.18 -4.51 12.62
CA PHE A 58 16.45 -4.46 11.34
C PHE A 58 15.66 -3.16 11.22
N LYS A 59 14.89 -2.79 12.25
CA LYS A 59 14.09 -1.56 12.25
C LYS A 59 14.98 -0.32 12.15
N ASP A 60 16.03 -0.22 12.94
CA ASP A 60 16.99 0.90 12.85
C ASP A 60 17.58 0.98 11.42
N LYS A 61 17.91 -0.14 10.76
CA LYS A 61 18.40 -0.16 9.38
C LYS A 61 17.33 0.23 8.34
N VAL A 62 16.06 -0.11 8.55
CA VAL A 62 14.94 0.29 7.68
C VAL A 62 14.71 1.81 7.71
N PHE A 63 15.00 2.49 8.81
CA PHE A 63 14.82 3.94 8.90
C PHE A 63 16.11 4.74 8.65
N TYR A 64 17.24 4.29 9.18
CA TYR A 64 18.51 5.04 9.14
C TYR A 64 19.51 4.53 8.08
N GLY A 65 19.28 3.35 7.52
CA GLY A 65 20.28 2.66 6.71
C GLY A 65 21.37 2.00 7.57
N VAL A 66 22.55 1.75 7.00
CA VAL A 66 23.65 1.09 7.73
C VAL A 66 24.25 2.01 8.79
N VAL A 67 24.24 3.33 8.53
CA VAL A 67 24.87 4.33 9.39
C VAL A 67 23.81 5.04 10.21
N LYS A 68 23.69 4.65 11.48
CA LYS A 68 22.82 5.33 12.43
C LYS A 68 23.43 6.67 12.85
N PRO A 69 22.71 7.81 12.73
CA PRO A 69 23.19 9.07 13.28
C PRO A 69 23.36 8.96 14.81
N PRO A 70 24.42 9.54 15.40
CA PRO A 70 24.59 9.55 16.85
C PRO A 70 23.36 10.21 17.52
N ASN A 71 22.91 9.64 18.64
CA ASN A 71 21.76 10.10 19.44
C ASN A 71 20.38 10.08 18.77
N HIS A 72 20.18 9.30 17.71
CA HIS A 72 18.85 9.18 17.11
C HIS A 72 18.05 7.98 17.64
N THR A 73 16.91 8.28 18.25
CA THR A 73 15.90 7.28 18.63
C THR A 73 14.71 7.44 17.70
N LEU A 74 14.19 6.33 17.18
CA LEU A 74 12.98 6.39 16.38
C LEU A 74 11.83 6.89 17.27
N PRO A 75 10.99 7.80 16.78
CA PRO A 75 9.76 8.15 17.48
C PRO A 75 8.89 6.88 17.64
N PRO A 76 7.95 6.88 18.62
CA PRO A 76 7.00 5.79 18.74
C PRO A 76 6.26 5.57 17.41
N ILE A 77 6.33 4.34 16.90
CA ILE A 77 5.63 3.93 15.68
C ILE A 77 4.25 3.41 16.12
N PRO A 78 3.16 3.85 15.47
CA PRO A 78 1.83 3.27 15.67
C PRO A 78 1.82 1.75 15.56
N VAL A 79 0.91 1.09 16.28
CA VAL A 79 0.87 -0.38 16.38
C VAL A 79 0.74 -1.06 15.01
N GLU A 80 0.01 -0.46 14.06
CA GLU A 80 -0.16 -0.99 12.72
C GLU A 80 1.15 -0.95 11.91
N GLY A 81 1.91 0.14 12.02
CA GLY A 81 3.21 0.29 11.37
C GLY A 81 4.27 -0.63 11.99
N GLU A 82 4.29 -0.72 13.32
CA GLU A 82 5.18 -1.61 14.07
C GLU A 82 4.88 -3.08 13.73
N ALA A 83 3.61 -3.48 13.72
CA ALA A 83 3.20 -4.84 13.36
C ALA A 83 3.60 -5.20 11.92
N LEU A 84 3.44 -4.28 10.97
CA LEU A 84 3.84 -4.52 9.58
C LEU A 84 5.35 -4.75 9.44
N LEU A 85 6.17 -3.91 10.10
CA LEU A 85 7.62 -4.09 10.15
C LEU A 85 8.01 -5.39 10.84
N GLN A 86 7.35 -5.74 11.94
CA GLN A 86 7.64 -6.97 12.70
C GLN A 86 7.31 -8.22 11.89
N LYS A 87 6.22 -8.22 11.12
CA LYS A 87 5.85 -9.32 10.22
C LYS A 87 6.83 -9.48 9.06
N ALA A 88 7.28 -8.36 8.48
CA ALA A 88 8.35 -8.40 7.49
C ALA A 88 9.63 -9.01 8.07
N TYR A 89 10.07 -8.55 9.25
CA TYR A 89 11.21 -9.12 9.96
C TYR A 89 11.05 -10.62 10.21
N GLN A 90 9.91 -11.07 10.74
CA GLN A 90 9.65 -12.50 10.99
C GLN A 90 9.77 -13.34 9.71
N SER A 91 9.26 -12.81 8.59
CA SER A 91 9.31 -13.49 7.29
C SER A 91 10.74 -13.59 6.75
N LEU A 92 11.53 -12.53 6.92
CA LEU A 92 12.94 -12.47 6.53
C LEU A 92 13.81 -13.38 7.41
N ASN A 93 13.58 -13.36 8.73
CA ASN A 93 14.30 -14.19 9.69
C ASN A 93 14.00 -15.69 9.50
N ALA A 94 12.77 -16.03 9.08
CA ALA A 94 12.42 -17.38 8.68
C ALA A 94 12.93 -17.78 7.28
N ASN A 95 13.63 -16.86 6.60
CA ASN A 95 14.19 -17.03 5.25
C ASN A 95 13.16 -17.49 4.21
N TYR A 96 11.96 -16.91 4.24
CA TYR A 96 10.92 -17.26 3.29
C TYR A 96 11.30 -16.87 1.85
N SER A 97 11.11 -17.82 0.92
CA SER A 97 11.13 -17.55 -0.52
C SER A 97 9.94 -16.69 -0.94
N THR A 98 9.99 -16.07 -2.12
CA THR A 98 8.85 -15.28 -2.65
C THR A 98 7.55 -16.10 -2.72
N GLN A 99 7.64 -17.38 -3.10
CA GLN A 99 6.47 -18.27 -3.12
C GLN A 99 5.93 -18.50 -1.70
N GLN A 100 6.80 -18.77 -0.73
CA GLN A 100 6.39 -18.93 0.67
C GLN A 100 5.81 -17.63 1.24
N LEU A 101 6.33 -16.46 0.82
CA LEU A 101 5.76 -15.17 1.18
C LEU A 101 4.33 -15.01 0.64
N LEU A 102 4.04 -15.43 -0.60
CA LEU A 102 2.68 -15.35 -1.17
C LEU A 102 1.69 -16.31 -0.49
N GLU A 103 2.14 -17.53 -0.20
CA GLU A 103 1.34 -18.56 0.48
C GLU A 103 1.03 -18.15 1.92
N LYS A 104 2.04 -17.64 2.64
CA LYS A 104 1.95 -17.26 4.07
C LYS A 104 1.75 -15.75 4.30
N ALA A 105 1.46 -14.98 3.25
CA ALA A 105 1.37 -13.52 3.31
C ALA A 105 0.40 -13.07 4.41
N ASP A 106 0.89 -12.23 5.33
CA ASP A 106 0.05 -11.58 6.33
C ASP A 106 -0.61 -10.32 5.73
N TYR A 107 -1.42 -10.55 4.71
CA TYR A 107 -2.14 -9.52 3.97
C TYR A 107 -3.10 -8.70 4.87
N LYS A 108 -3.50 -9.27 6.02
CA LYS A 108 -4.33 -8.60 7.01
C LYS A 108 -3.55 -7.51 7.74
N THR A 109 -2.29 -7.75 8.09
CA THR A 109 -1.43 -6.73 8.70
C THR A 109 -1.22 -5.56 7.76
N TYR A 110 -0.97 -5.82 6.47
CA TYR A 110 -0.91 -4.77 5.45
C TYR A 110 -2.23 -3.99 5.33
N GLY A 111 -3.37 -4.69 5.29
CA GLY A 111 -4.68 -4.05 5.25
C GLY A 111 -4.99 -3.20 6.49
N ARG A 112 -4.57 -3.61 7.69
CA ARG A 112 -4.71 -2.80 8.92
C ARG A 112 -3.91 -1.51 8.85
N ALA A 113 -2.70 -1.56 8.30
CA ALA A 113 -1.90 -0.36 8.05
C ALA A 113 -2.59 0.59 7.07
N LEU A 114 -3.24 0.08 6.01
CA LEU A 114 -4.04 0.90 5.09
C LEU A 114 -5.29 1.51 5.77
N ILE A 115 -5.95 0.77 6.66
CA ILE A 115 -7.07 1.31 7.47
C ILE A 115 -6.58 2.42 8.39
N TYR A 116 -5.41 2.27 9.02
CA TYR A 116 -4.80 3.35 9.80
C TYR A 116 -4.60 4.60 8.94
N VAL A 117 -4.03 4.44 7.74
CA VAL A 117 -3.79 5.55 6.81
C VAL A 117 -5.08 6.26 6.45
N ASP A 118 -6.15 5.53 6.13
CA ASP A 118 -7.46 6.10 5.84
C ASP A 118 -8.07 6.84 7.05
N ASN A 119 -8.08 6.21 8.22
CA ASN A 119 -8.61 6.82 9.44
C ASN A 119 -7.84 8.09 9.80
N TYR A 120 -6.52 8.07 9.70
CA TYR A 120 -5.69 9.24 9.99
C TYR A 120 -5.97 10.37 8.98
N THR A 121 -6.06 10.05 7.69
CA THR A 121 -6.39 10.99 6.61
C THR A 121 -7.72 11.71 6.92
N LYS A 122 -8.77 10.95 7.24
CA LYS A 122 -10.12 11.47 7.53
C LYS A 122 -10.17 12.27 8.83
N ASN A 123 -9.63 11.72 9.92
CA ASN A 123 -9.76 12.32 11.24
C ASN A 123 -8.91 13.58 11.43
N ASN A 124 -7.82 13.73 10.67
CA ASN A 124 -6.91 14.87 10.78
C ASN A 124 -6.98 15.83 9.59
N SER A 125 -7.81 15.55 8.59
CA SER A 125 -7.88 16.31 7.33
C SER A 125 -6.50 16.47 6.68
N LYS A 126 -5.75 15.36 6.62
CA LYS A 126 -4.38 15.29 6.08
C LYS A 126 -4.34 14.51 4.77
N SER A 127 -3.25 14.62 4.03
CA SER A 127 -3.06 13.81 2.82
C SER A 127 -2.75 12.35 3.17
N VAL A 128 -2.93 11.43 2.22
CA VAL A 128 -2.51 10.03 2.35
C VAL A 128 -1.01 9.93 2.68
N MET A 129 -0.20 10.78 2.05
CA MET A 129 1.23 10.81 2.29
C MET A 129 1.57 11.20 3.74
N ASP A 130 0.89 12.21 4.30
CA ASP A 130 1.07 12.60 5.70
C ASP A 130 0.67 11.46 6.66
N ALA A 131 -0.40 10.73 6.33
CA ALA A 131 -0.88 9.60 7.10
C ALA A 131 0.09 8.41 7.04
N GLU A 132 0.72 8.15 5.89
CA GLU A 132 1.78 7.14 5.74
C GLU A 132 3.06 7.55 6.48
N ILE A 133 3.42 8.83 6.48
CA ILE A 133 4.52 9.34 7.31
C ILE A 133 4.20 9.12 8.80
N ALA A 134 2.97 9.41 9.23
CA ALA A 134 2.52 9.18 10.60
C ALA A 134 2.51 7.69 10.99
N LEU A 135 2.09 6.80 10.09
CA LEU A 135 2.11 5.34 10.26
C LEU A 135 3.50 4.82 10.63
N PHE A 136 4.56 5.49 10.17
CA PHE A 136 5.95 5.15 10.45
C PHE A 136 6.64 6.13 11.41
N GLY A 137 5.88 6.79 12.29
CA GLY A 137 6.40 7.59 13.41
C GLY A 137 6.57 9.08 13.12
N GLY A 138 6.13 9.58 11.97
CA GLY A 138 5.98 11.02 11.73
C GLY A 138 7.24 11.77 11.33
N ASN A 139 8.37 11.09 11.13
CA ASN A 139 9.63 11.72 10.74
C ASN A 139 9.86 11.57 9.22
N SER A 140 9.42 12.56 8.45
CA SER A 140 9.54 12.58 6.99
C SER A 140 11.00 12.45 6.54
N ASP A 141 11.92 13.15 7.18
CA ASP A 141 13.31 13.22 6.75
C ASP A 141 13.98 11.84 6.77
N LEU A 142 13.65 11.02 7.77
CA LEU A 142 14.12 9.62 7.83
C LEU A 142 13.55 8.77 6.69
N LEU A 143 12.26 8.94 6.41
CA LEU A 143 11.55 8.18 5.39
C LEU A 143 12.02 8.53 3.96
N TYR A 144 12.44 9.78 3.73
CA TYR A 144 12.94 10.21 2.42
C TYR A 144 14.41 9.85 2.15
N ASN A 145 15.24 9.79 3.20
CA ASN A 145 16.70 9.76 3.03
C ASN A 145 17.37 8.38 3.23
N ASN A 146 16.61 7.30 3.47
CA ASN A 146 17.21 5.97 3.56
C ASN A 146 17.65 5.42 2.19
N SER A 147 18.96 5.22 2.02
CA SER A 147 19.55 4.73 0.76
C SER A 147 19.53 3.21 0.59
N LEU A 148 19.37 2.42 1.67
CA LEU A 148 19.28 0.96 1.63
C LEU A 148 17.91 0.47 1.20
N VAL A 149 16.87 1.12 1.70
CA VAL A 149 15.48 0.73 1.44
C VAL A 149 14.94 1.62 0.32
N ARG A 150 15.32 1.28 -0.90
CA ARG A 150 14.79 1.95 -2.09
C ARG A 150 13.49 1.27 -2.49
N GLY A 151 12.43 2.06 -2.58
CA GLY A 151 11.20 1.60 -3.22
C GLY A 151 11.39 1.42 -4.72
N THR A 152 10.27 1.30 -5.45
CA THR A 152 10.31 1.31 -6.92
C THR A 152 10.57 2.73 -7.44
N ASP A 153 10.82 2.87 -8.74
CA ASP A 153 10.98 4.19 -9.39
C ASP A 153 9.76 5.12 -9.18
N LYS A 154 8.61 4.56 -8.77
CA LYS A 154 7.35 5.28 -8.61
C LYS A 154 6.87 5.40 -7.16
N CYS A 155 7.26 4.47 -6.27
CA CYS A 155 6.74 4.42 -4.89
C CYS A 155 7.87 4.13 -3.91
N LYS A 156 8.01 4.97 -2.87
CA LYS A 156 8.92 4.74 -1.74
C LYS A 156 8.41 3.57 -0.88
N TRP A 157 9.29 2.94 -0.11
CA TRP A 157 8.96 1.73 0.66
C TRP A 157 7.80 1.92 1.66
N TRP A 158 7.70 3.13 2.21
CA TRP A 158 6.69 3.50 3.21
C TRP A 158 5.36 3.96 2.58
N GLN A 159 5.29 4.12 1.25
CA GLN A 159 4.09 4.58 0.53
C GLN A 159 3.19 3.40 0.17
N LEU A 160 2.53 2.81 1.18
CA LEU A 160 1.70 1.61 1.04
C LEU A 160 0.56 1.74 0.02
N TRP A 161 -0.10 2.90 -0.03
CA TRP A 161 -1.18 3.21 -0.96
C TRP A 161 -0.65 3.34 -2.39
N CYS A 162 0.57 3.88 -2.55
CA CYS A 162 1.23 3.94 -3.86
C CYS A 162 1.46 2.52 -4.40
N HIS A 163 2.02 1.61 -3.59
CA HIS A 163 2.24 0.21 -3.96
C HIS A 163 0.92 -0.51 -4.29
N LEU A 164 -0.13 -0.28 -3.50
CA LEU A 164 -1.44 -0.87 -3.77
C LEU A 164 -2.02 -0.37 -5.12
N ASN A 165 -1.87 0.91 -5.42
CA ASN A 165 -2.32 1.50 -6.68
C ASN A 165 -1.50 1.02 -7.89
N GLN A 166 -0.28 0.52 -7.70
CA GLN A 166 0.43 -0.16 -8.79
C GLN A 166 -0.26 -1.45 -9.23
N VAL A 167 -1.03 -2.09 -8.35
CA VAL A 167 -1.80 -3.31 -8.66
C VAL A 167 -3.14 -2.98 -9.33
N PHE A 168 -3.85 -1.96 -8.84
CA PHE A 168 -5.22 -1.66 -9.29
C PHE A 168 -5.34 -0.55 -10.34
N GLY A 169 -4.35 0.33 -10.42
CA GLY A 169 -4.45 1.63 -11.08
C GLY A 169 -5.04 2.70 -10.16
N SER A 170 -4.97 3.97 -10.58
CA SER A 170 -5.34 5.14 -9.77
C SER A 170 -6.85 5.32 -9.54
N SER A 171 -7.71 4.57 -10.23
CA SER A 171 -9.17 4.69 -10.14
C SER A 171 -9.75 3.56 -9.28
N GLY A 172 -10.28 3.88 -8.10
CA GLY A 172 -10.98 2.89 -7.27
C GLY A 172 -10.75 2.92 -5.77
N GLY A 173 -10.01 3.90 -5.24
CA GLY A 173 -9.57 3.92 -3.85
C GLY A 173 -10.66 3.63 -2.81
N ALA A 174 -11.84 4.23 -2.95
CA ALA A 174 -12.96 4.00 -2.02
C ALA A 174 -13.52 2.56 -2.07
N GLN A 175 -13.61 1.95 -3.26
CA GLN A 175 -14.08 0.57 -3.41
C GLN A 175 -13.06 -0.44 -2.89
N ILE A 176 -11.78 -0.19 -3.15
CA ILE A 176 -10.65 -0.99 -2.64
C ILE A 176 -10.64 -0.94 -1.11
N LEU A 177 -10.78 0.26 -0.53
CA LEU A 177 -10.81 0.45 0.91
C LEU A 177 -12.01 -0.25 1.57
N GLN A 178 -13.21 -0.12 1.00
CA GLN A 178 -14.39 -0.81 1.54
C GLN A 178 -14.19 -2.33 1.54
N ALA A 179 -13.61 -2.88 0.47
CA ALA A 179 -13.27 -4.29 0.41
C ALA A 179 -12.18 -4.69 1.43
N ILE A 180 -11.19 -3.84 1.69
CA ILE A 180 -10.18 -4.06 2.75
C ILE A 180 -10.86 -4.15 4.12
N ILE A 181 -11.75 -3.20 4.43
CA ILE A 181 -12.50 -3.17 5.68
C ILE A 181 -13.32 -4.44 5.84
N ASP A 182 -14.07 -4.83 4.81
CA ASP A 182 -14.86 -6.08 4.82
C ASP A 182 -13.98 -7.32 5.07
N ILE A 183 -12.81 -7.43 4.43
CA ILE A 183 -11.87 -8.54 4.62
C ILE A 183 -11.35 -8.62 6.05
N ILE A 184 -11.16 -7.47 6.70
CA ILE A 184 -10.62 -7.38 8.06
C ILE A 184 -11.71 -7.57 9.13
N LEU A 185 -12.92 -7.03 8.91
CA LEU A 185 -14.03 -7.10 9.85
C LEU A 185 -14.71 -8.47 9.93
N ILE A 186 -14.65 -9.30 8.88
CA ILE A 186 -15.22 -10.67 8.87
C ILE A 186 -14.62 -11.62 9.95
N ILE A 187 -13.64 -11.17 10.75
CA ILE A 187 -12.99 -11.98 11.79
C ILE A 187 -13.20 -11.40 13.21
N ILE A 188 -13.85 -10.25 13.36
CA ILE A 188 -14.24 -9.72 14.69
C ILE A 188 -15.62 -10.26 15.13
N LEU A 189 -16.36 -10.91 14.21
CA LEU A 189 -17.56 -11.70 14.47
C LEU A 189 -17.26 -13.19 14.27
#